data_AF-A0A3D4TQN0-F1
#
_entry.id   AF-A0A3D4TQN0-F1
#
_cell.length_a   1.000
_cell.length_b   1.000
_cell.length_c   1.000
_cell.angle_alpha   90.00
_cell.angle_beta   90.00
_cell.angle_gamma   90.00
#
_symmetry.space_group_name_H-M   'P 1'
#
loop_
_entity.id
_entity.type
_entity.pdbx_description
1 polymer ?
#
loop_
_entity_poly.entity_id
_entity_poly.type
_entity_poly.pdbx_seq_one_letter_code
_entity_poly.pdbx_strand_id
1 'polypeptide(L)' 'MNEFERVRAYLTDLQDRICAAIEAADGQARFQEDLWQRAEGGGGRTRVLRDGAVFEQAGIGFSDVAGSRLPPSASANRP' A
#
# COMPACT_ATOMS: atom_id res chain seq x y z
N MET A 1 -1.72 -21.54 -5.99
CA MET A 1 -1.94 -20.13 -5.62
C MET A 1 -3.44 -19.90 -5.51
N ASN A 2 -3.94 -19.53 -4.34
CA ASN A 2 -5.36 -19.28 -4.12
C ASN A 2 -5.76 -17.88 -4.63
N GLU A 3 -7.06 -17.55 -4.58
CA GLU A 3 -7.57 -16.28 -5.09
C GLU A 3 -7.02 -15.07 -4.31
N PHE A 4 -6.86 -15.18 -2.99
CA PHE A 4 -6.26 -14.13 -2.16
C PHE A 4 -4.81 -13.84 -2.57
N GLU A 5 -4.00 -14.87 -2.77
CA GLU A 5 -2.61 -14.73 -3.20
C GLU A 5 -2.52 -14.08 -4.59
N ARG A 6 -3.43 -14.41 -5.51
CA ARG A 6 -3.51 -13.78 -6.84
C ARG A 6 -3.82 -12.29 -6.74
N VAL A 7 -4.82 -11.92 -5.95
CA VAL A 7 -5.22 -10.51 -5.75
C VAL A 7 -4.10 -9.74 -5.06
N ARG A 8 -3.48 -10.32 -4.03
CA ARG A 8 -2.32 -9.75 -3.35
C ARG A 8 -1.17 -9.47 -4.32
N ALA A 9 -0.78 -10.46 -5.12
CA ALA A 9 0.30 -10.30 -6.11
C ALA A 9 0.00 -9.18 -7.11
N TYR A 10 -1.24 -9.13 -7.62
CA TYR A 10 -1.68 -8.07 -8.52
C TYR A 10 -1.61 -6.68 -7.88
N LEU A 11 -2.07 -6.53 -6.64
CA LEU A 11 -2.10 -5.25 -5.95
C LEU A 11 -0.68 -4.77 -5.57
N THR A 12 0.22 -5.68 -5.19
CA THR A 12 1.63 -5.33 -4.95
C THR A 12 2.33 -4.91 -6.24
N ASP A 13 2.11 -5.62 -7.34
CA ASP A 13 2.61 -5.23 -8.66
C ASP A 13 2.05 -3.88 -9.12
N LEU A 14 0.76 -3.62 -8.86
CA LEU A 14 0.14 -2.33 -9.16
C LEU A 14 0.81 -1.20 -8.39
N GLN A 15 1.11 -1.38 -7.11
CA GLN A 15 1.87 -0.40 -6.33
C GLN A 15 3.27 -0.15 -6.94
N ASP A 16 3.96 -1.20 -7.38
CA ASP A 16 5.27 -1.07 -8.03
C ASP A 16 5.18 -0.25 -9.33
N ARG A 17 4.20 -0.54 -10.18
CA ARG A 17 3.98 0.20 -11.44
C ARG A 17 3.59 1.66 -11.21
N ILE A 18 2.76 1.95 -10.22
CA ILE A 18 2.38 3.33 -9.87
C ILE A 18 3.60 4.09 -9.36
N CYS A 19 4.38 3.51 -8.45
CA CYS A 19 5.60 4.13 -7.96
C CYS A 19 6.59 4.43 -9.08
N ALA A 20 6.85 3.46 -9.96
CA ALA A 20 7.76 3.65 -11.10
C ALA A 20 7.29 4.77 -12.04
N ALA A 21 5.99 4.84 -12.33
CA ALA A 21 5.42 5.89 -13.18
C ALA A 21 5.56 7.28 -12.53
N ILE A 22 5.33 7.39 -11.22
CA ILE A 22 5.48 8.65 -10.47
C ILE A 22 6.96 9.07 -10.43
N GLU A 23 7.89 8.15 -10.15
CA GLU A 23 9.33 8.46 -10.14
C GLU A 23 9.84 8.89 -11.53
N ALA A 24 9.33 8.27 -12.59
CA ALA A 24 9.65 8.65 -13.96
C ALA A 24 9.11 10.04 -14.31
N ALA A 25 7.90 10.38 -13.85
CA ALA A 25 7.32 11.70 -14.03
C ALA A 25 8.01 12.77 -13.17
N ASP A 26 8.43 12.43 -11.95
CA ASP A 26 9.16 13.34 -11.07
C ASP A 26 10.59 13.60 -11.55
N GLY A 27 11.28 12.56 -12.00
CA GLY A 27 12.66 12.64 -12.50
C GLY A 27 13.73 12.81 -11.43
N GLN A 28 13.40 13.30 -10.23
CA GLN A 28 14.37 13.62 -9.17
C GLN A 28 14.24 12.67 -7.97
N ALA A 29 13.11 12.72 -7.26
CA ALA A 29 12.94 11.98 -6.01
C ALA A 29 12.54 10.52 -6.27
N ARG A 30 12.70 9.70 -5.24
CA ARG A 30 12.37 8.27 -5.23
C ARG A 30 11.53 7.92 -4.02
N PHE A 31 10.71 6.89 -4.12
CA PHE A 31 9.95 6.38 -3.00
C PHE A 31 10.86 5.72 -1.98
N GLN A 32 10.66 6.05 -0.70
CA GLN A 32 11.16 5.29 0.42
C GLN A 32 10.08 4.30 0.87
N GLU A 33 10.49 3.06 1.09
CA GLU A 33 9.60 1.97 1.50
C GLU A 33 9.68 1.73 3.01
N ASP A 34 8.52 1.61 3.62
CA ASP A 34 8.32 1.15 4.98
C ASP A 34 7.44 -0.10 4.97
N LEU A 35 8.04 -1.25 5.30
CA LEU A 35 7.36 -2.52 5.49
C LEU A 35 6.96 -2.66 6.95
N TRP A 36 5.68 -2.89 7.19
CA TRP A 36 5.16 -3.02 8.54
C TRP A 36 4.27 -4.25 8.69
N GLN A 37 4.15 -4.71 9.94
CA GLN A 37 3.33 -5.84 10.33
C GLN A 37 2.47 -5.46 11.54
N ARG A 38 1.31 -6.09 11.69
CA ARG A 38 0.44 -5.92 12.85
C ARG A 38 0.51 -7.15 13.74
N ALA A 39 0.53 -6.93 15.05
CA ALA A 39 0.47 -8.01 16.04
C ALA A 39 -0.79 -8.88 15.89
N GLU A 40 -1.90 -8.28 15.46
CA GLU A 40 -3.18 -8.96 15.25
C GLU A 40 -3.26 -9.76 13.94
N GLY A 41 -2.26 -9.62 13.05
CA GLY A 41 -2.18 -10.33 11.78
C GLY A 41 -2.12 -9.42 10.56
N GLY A 42 -1.37 -9.86 9.56
CA GLY A 42 -1.15 -9.13 8.31
C GLY A 42 -0.17 -7.97 8.46
N GLY A 43 -0.24 -7.03 7.52
CA GLY A 43 0.75 -5.97 7.40
C GLY A 43 0.51 -5.10 6.17
N GLY A 44 1.58 -4.45 5.73
CA GLY A 44 1.53 -3.61 4.55
C GLY A 44 2.89 -3.08 4.13
N ARG A 45 2.84 -2.34 3.03
CA ARG A 45 3.97 -1.67 2.42
C ARG A 45 3.56 -0.24 2.13
N THR A 46 4.10 0.69 2.89
CA THR A 46 3.89 2.12 2.67
C THR A 46 5.06 2.64 1.87
N ARG A 47 4.81 3.35 0.77
CA ARG A 47 5.86 4.03 0.00
C ARG A 47 5.60 5.51 -0.04
N VAL A 48 6.57 6.31 0.38
CA VAL A 48 6.47 7.78 0.37
C VAL A 48 7.64 8.40 -0.40
N LEU A 49 7.33 9.26 -1.35
CA LEU A 49 8.26 10.16 -2.03
C LEU A 49 8.03 11.56 -1.45
N ARG A 50 9.12 12.28 -1.18
CA ARG A 50 9.11 13.67 -0.67
C ARG A 50 10.15 14.50 -1.43
N ASP A 51 9.95 15.80 -1.43
CA ASP A 51 10.89 16.78 -1.97
C ASP A 51 11.24 16.51 -3.44
N GLY A 52 10.22 16.09 -4.21
CA GLY A 52 10.32 15.84 -5.64
C GLY A 52 10.29 17.12 -6.47
N ALA A 53 10.76 17.01 -7.71
CA ALA A 53 10.77 18.14 -8.63
C ALA A 53 9.37 18.49 -9.16
N VAL A 54 8.48 17.48 -9.22
CA VAL A 54 7.09 17.62 -9.66
C VAL A 54 6.14 17.40 -8.49
N PHE A 55 6.40 16.38 -7.68
CA PHE A 55 5.58 16.04 -6.52
C PHE A 55 6.28 16.49 -5.24
N GLU A 56 5.73 17.51 -4.58
CA GLU A 56 6.18 17.89 -3.22
C GLU A 56 6.14 16.68 -2.28
N GLN A 57 5.06 15.89 -2.36
CA GLN A 57 4.93 14.61 -1.68
C GLN A 57 3.97 13.67 -2.43
N ALA A 58 4.30 12.38 -2.48
CA ALA A 58 3.42 11.32 -2.98
C ALA A 58 3.47 10.09 -2.05
N GLY A 59 2.33 9.44 -1.83
CA GLY A 59 2.22 8.28 -0.94
C GLY A 59 1.36 7.17 -1.52
N ILE A 60 1.93 5.98 -1.70
CA ILE A 60 1.23 4.79 -2.19
C ILE A 60 1.29 3.71 -1.10
N GLY A 61 0.14 3.42 -0.49
CA GLY A 61 0.01 2.40 0.54
C GLY A 61 -0.58 1.09 -0.01
N PHE A 62 -0.01 -0.03 0.42
CA PHE A 62 -0.58 -1.36 0.27
C PHE A 62 -0.80 -1.97 1.65
N SER A 63 -1.94 -2.62 1.88
CA SER A 63 -2.24 -3.34 3.11
C SER A 63 -2.97 -4.65 2.81
N ASP A 64 -2.58 -5.69 3.55
CA ASP A 64 -3.22 -7.00 3.62
C ASP A 64 -3.28 -7.35 5.10
N VAL A 65 -4.41 -7.03 5.74
CA VAL A 65 -4.58 -7.11 7.20
C VAL A 65 -5.63 -8.14 7.57
N ALA A 66 -5.40 -8.83 8.68
CA ALA A 66 -6.32 -9.80 9.23
C ALA A 66 -6.52 -9.53 10.73
N GLY A 67 -7.62 -10.04 11.28
CA GLY A 67 -7.91 -9.91 12.70
C GLY A 67 -9.18 -10.68 13.07
N SER A 68 -9.39 -10.86 14.37
CA SER A 68 -10.54 -11.61 14.88
C SER A 68 -11.84 -10.81 14.93
N ARG A 69 -11.79 -9.49 14.71
CA ARG A 69 -12.95 -8.58 14.81
C ARG A 69 -12.88 -7.53 13.72
N LEU A 70 -14.03 -7.23 13.12
CA LEU A 70 -14.17 -6.07 12.26
C LEU A 70 -14.24 -4.81 13.12
N PRO A 71 -13.71 -3.66 12.63
CA PRO A 71 -13.92 -2.39 13.30
C PRO A 71 -15.42 -2.04 13.31
N PRO A 72 -15.92 -1.30 14.33
CA PRO A 72 -17.34 -0.96 14.44
C PRO A 72 -17.94 -0.31 13.20
N SER A 73 -17.14 0.50 12.48
CA SER A 73 -17.54 1.14 11.23
C SER A 73 -17.82 0.15 10.09
N ALA A 74 -17.17 -1.02 10.08
CA ALA A 74 -17.36 -2.05 9.06
C ALA A 74 -18.51 -3.00 9.41
N SER A 75 -18.76 -3.27 10.70
CA SER A 75 -19.86 -4.14 11.16
C SER A 75 -21.21 -3.43 11.24
N ALA A 76 -21.25 -2.10 11.36
CA ALA A 76 -22.50 -1.35 11.52
C ALA A 76 -23.48 -1.50 10.34
N ASN A 77 -22.98 -1.67 9.11
CA ASN A 77 -23.80 -1.77 7.89
C ASN A 77 -24.03 -3.21 7.41
N ARG A 78 -23.51 -4.22 8.14
CA ARG A 78 -23.63 -5.64 7.83
C ARG A 78 -23.65 -6.43 9.16
N PRO A 79 -24.81 -6.50 9.84
CA PRO A 79 -24.94 -7.25 11.09
C PRO A 79 -24.77 -8.76 10.88
#